data_AF-A0A7Y0SN54-F1
#
_entry.id   AF-A0A7Y0SN54-F1
#
_cell.length_a   1.000
_cell.length_b   1.000
_cell.length_c   1.000
_cell.angle_alpha   90.00
_cell.angle_beta   90.00
_cell.angle_gamma   90.00
#
_symmetry.space_group_name_H-M   'P 1'
#
loop_
_entity.id
_entity.type
_entity.pdbx_description
1 polymer ?
#
loop_
_entity_poly.entity_id
_entity_poly.type
_entity_poly.pdbx_seq_one_letter_code
_entity_poly.pdbx_strand_id
1 'polypeptide(L)'
;LQAMTTIRLFDRTKSETETLKGASEVFRTRTMDVLKIAFLSSAVLEFFTSISIAITAVYFGFSYIGELDFGYYGTGVTLFAGLFILILAPEFYQPLRDLGTFYHAKQQAVGAAESIVEFLD
;
A
#
# COMPACT_ATOMS: atom_id res chain seq x y z
N LEU A 1 9.12 34.38 -7.04
CA LEU A 1 10.20 35.34 -7.37
C LEU A 1 9.85 36.80 -7.06
N GLN A 2 8.63 37.26 -7.35
CA GLN A 2 8.19 38.64 -7.08
C GLN A 2 8.25 39.05 -5.59
N ALA A 3 8.07 38.11 -4.67
CA ALA A 3 8.15 38.37 -3.23
C ALA A 3 9.57 38.74 -2.75
N MET A 4 10.65 38.13 -3.29
CA MET A 4 12.03 38.29 -2.79
C MET A 4 12.53 39.73 -2.78
N THR A 5 12.12 40.55 -3.74
CA THR A 5 12.52 41.96 -3.82
C THR A 5 11.94 42.77 -2.66
N THR A 6 10.69 42.48 -2.28
CA THR A 6 10.00 43.14 -1.16
C THR A 6 10.61 42.75 0.19
N ILE A 7 10.94 41.46 0.39
CA ILE A 7 11.54 40.94 1.63
C ILE A 7 12.88 41.61 1.94
N ARG A 8 13.73 41.76 0.92
CA ARG A 8 15.04 42.40 1.04
C ARG A 8 14.94 43.90 1.32
N LEU A 9 13.92 44.57 0.78
CA LEU A 9 13.71 46.01 0.97
C LEU A 9 13.33 46.37 2.42
N PHE A 10 12.73 45.44 3.17
CA PHE A 10 12.29 45.62 4.56
C PHE A 10 13.21 44.96 5.60
N ASP A 11 14.38 44.42 5.21
CA ASP A 11 15.31 43.67 6.08
C ASP A 11 14.65 42.52 6.87
N ARG A 12 13.53 41.98 6.37
CA ARG A 12 12.76 40.91 7.04
C ARG A 12 13.16 39.50 6.63
N THR A 13 14.25 39.37 5.89
CA THR A 13 14.76 38.10 5.33
C THR A 13 14.83 36.98 6.36
N LYS A 14 15.28 37.23 7.59
CA LYS A 14 15.35 36.19 8.66
C LYS A 14 13.97 35.73 9.13
N SER A 15 13.05 36.67 9.37
CA SER A 15 11.69 36.36 9.83
C SER A 15 10.90 35.60 8.76
N GLU A 16 11.02 35.97 7.49
CA GLU A 16 10.33 35.29 6.41
C GLU A 16 10.92 33.91 6.10
N THR A 17 12.24 33.74 6.28
CA THR A 17 12.90 32.43 6.18
C THR A 17 12.43 31.48 7.29
N GLU A 18 12.30 31.96 8.53
CA GLU A 18 11.72 31.19 9.65
C GLU A 18 10.27 30.79 9.37
N THR A 19 9.47 31.72 8.83
CA THR A 19 8.06 31.46 8.50
C THR A 19 7.94 30.42 7.37
N LEU A 20 8.76 30.54 6.32
CA LEU A 20 8.82 29.59 5.22
C LEU A 20 9.32 28.22 5.68
N LYS A 21 10.28 28.17 6.59
CA LYS A 21 10.80 26.94 7.20
C LYS A 21 9.71 26.26 8.05
N GLY A 22 8.96 27.02 8.84
CA GLY A 22 7.81 26.51 9.59
C GLY A 22 6.72 25.95 8.67
N ALA A 23 6.35 26.67 7.61
CA ALA A 23 5.39 26.20 6.62
C ALA A 23 5.87 24.92 5.90
N SER A 24 7.16 24.85 5.56
CA SER A 24 7.79 23.68 4.94
C SER A 24 7.78 22.46 5.88
N GLU A 25 8.02 22.67 7.18
CA GLU A 25 8.00 21.59 8.18
C GLU A 25 6.59 21.03 8.40
N VAL A 26 5.59 21.92 8.43
CA VAL A 26 4.17 21.52 8.47
C VAL A 26 3.80 20.69 7.23
N PHE A 27 4.23 21.14 6.04
CA PHE A 27 4.01 20.39 4.80
C PHE A 27 4.73 19.03 4.80
N ARG A 28 5.98 18.98 5.26
CA ARG A 28 6.76 17.74 5.40
C ARG A 28 6.03 16.75 6.30
N THR A 29 5.60 17.20 7.47
CA THR A 29 4.93 16.35 8.46
C THR A 29 3.64 15.76 7.89
N ARG A 30 2.77 16.61 7.32
CA ARG A 30 1.52 16.16 6.68
C ARG A 30 1.76 15.17 5.54
N THR A 31 2.75 15.43 4.70
CA THR A 31 3.10 14.54 3.59
C THR A 31 3.59 13.18 4.12
N MET A 32 4.45 13.20 5.13
CA MET A 32 4.97 11.97 5.74
C MET A 32 3.85 11.15 6.40
N ASP A 33 2.85 11.78 7.00
CA ASP A 33 1.74 11.06 7.62
C ASP A 33 0.86 10.34 6.59
N VAL A 34 0.61 10.96 5.42
CA VAL A 34 -0.07 10.29 4.31
C VAL A 34 0.77 9.13 3.77
N LEU A 35 2.07 9.34 3.55
CA LEU A 35 2.96 8.30 3.03
C LEU A 35 3.09 7.11 3.99
N LYS A 36 3.15 7.34 5.31
CA LYS A 36 3.19 6.27 6.31
C LYS A 36 2.01 5.32 6.16
N ILE A 37 0.80 5.86 6.05
CA ILE A 37 -0.42 5.06 5.91
C ILE A 37 -0.42 4.32 4.56
N ALA A 38 -0.03 5.00 3.48
CA ALA A 38 0.07 4.40 2.16
C ALA A 38 1.03 3.20 2.14
N PHE A 39 2.27 3.38 2.61
CA PHE A 39 3.27 2.31 2.65
C PHE A 39 2.88 1.17 3.60
N LEU A 40 2.36 1.49 4.79
CA LEU A 40 1.99 0.46 5.77
C LEU A 40 0.91 -0.48 5.21
N SER A 41 -0.12 0.08 4.57
CA SER A 41 -1.18 -0.73 3.99
C SER A 41 -0.69 -1.65 2.87
N SER A 42 0.14 -1.15 1.95
CA SER A 42 0.72 -1.96 0.86
C SER A 42 1.66 -3.03 1.41
N ALA A 43 2.53 -2.67 2.37
CA ALA A 43 3.46 -3.61 2.98
C ALA A 43 2.74 -4.77 3.69
N VAL A 44 1.63 -4.49 4.37
CA VAL A 44 0.81 -5.52 5.02
C VAL A 44 0.20 -6.47 3.97
N LEU A 45 -0.33 -5.96 2.87
CA LEU A 45 -0.91 -6.79 1.81
C LEU A 45 0.16 -7.63 1.08
N GLU A 46 1.33 -7.06 0.82
CA GLU A 46 2.47 -7.79 0.26
C GLU A 46 2.95 -8.91 1.19
N PHE A 47 3.02 -8.62 2.50
CA PHE A 47 3.41 -9.58 3.53
C PHE A 47 2.45 -10.77 3.56
N PHE A 48 1.14 -10.52 3.68
CA PHE A 48 0.14 -11.58 3.70
C PHE A 48 0.10 -12.37 2.40
N THR A 49 0.19 -11.71 1.25
CA THR A 49 0.26 -12.40 -0.05
C THR A 49 1.44 -13.36 -0.11
N SER A 50 2.63 -12.89 0.29
CA SER A 50 3.85 -13.69 0.25
C SER A 50 3.77 -14.89 1.20
N ILE A 51 3.21 -14.70 2.40
CA ILE A 51 2.96 -15.78 3.36
C ILE A 51 1.95 -16.79 2.81
N SER A 52 0.84 -16.35 2.23
CA SER A 52 -0.16 -17.25 1.67
C SER A 52 0.41 -18.13 0.56
N ILE A 53 1.25 -17.57 -0.32
CA ILE A 53 1.96 -18.33 -1.36
C ILE A 53 2.93 -19.34 -0.72
N ALA A 54 3.71 -18.92 0.27
CA ALA A 54 4.65 -19.79 0.96
C ALA A 54 3.96 -20.96 1.67
N ILE A 55 2.87 -20.70 2.41
CA ILE A 55 2.07 -21.73 3.07
C ILE A 55 1.49 -22.71 2.04
N THR A 56 1.03 -22.21 0.89
CA THR A 56 0.53 -23.06 -0.21
C THR A 56 1.63 -24.01 -0.71
N ALA A 57 2.87 -23.52 -0.88
CA ALA A 57 4.01 -24.35 -1.26
C ALA A 57 4.38 -25.39 -0.20
N VAL A 58 4.38 -24.98 1.07
CA VAL A 58 4.64 -25.89 2.21
C VAL A 58 3.59 -26.99 2.28
N TYR A 59 2.30 -26.66 2.12
CA TYR A 59 1.22 -27.65 2.11
C TYR A 59 1.46 -28.74 1.06
N PHE A 60 1.75 -28.37 -0.19
CA PHE A 60 2.04 -29.36 -1.23
C PHE A 60 3.30 -30.16 -0.94
N GLY A 61 4.38 -29.52 -0.48
CA GLY A 61 5.62 -30.20 -0.14
C GLY A 61 5.42 -31.29 0.93
N PHE A 62 4.70 -30.95 2.00
CA PHE A 62 4.40 -31.90 3.09
C PHE A 62 3.35 -32.95 2.69
N SER A 63 2.39 -32.60 1.82
CA SER A 63 1.42 -33.56 1.28
C SER A 63 2.10 -34.63 0.41
N TYR A 64 3.12 -34.27 -0.39
CA TYR A 64 3.84 -35.23 -1.23
C TYR A 64 4.72 -36.23 -0.48
N ILE A 65 5.20 -35.87 0.71
CA ILE A 65 5.98 -36.79 1.56
C ILE A 65 5.09 -37.59 2.54
N GLY A 66 3.77 -37.42 2.47
CA GLY A 66 2.81 -38.17 3.29
C GLY A 66 2.62 -37.65 4.72
N GLU A 67 3.11 -36.45 5.04
CA GLU A 67 2.99 -35.87 6.39
C GLU A 67 1.63 -35.17 6.59
N LEU A 68 0.97 -34.75 5.50
CA LEU A 68 -0.36 -34.14 5.53
C LEU A 68 -1.38 -34.98 4.77
N ASP A 69 -2.37 -35.48 5.50
CA ASP A 69 -3.38 -36.43 5.00
C ASP A 69 -4.79 -35.80 4.80
N PHE A 70 -4.86 -34.48 4.59
CA PHE A 70 -6.13 -33.76 4.48
C PHE A 70 -6.21 -32.91 3.20
N GLY A 71 -7.44 -32.64 2.76
CA GLY A 71 -7.73 -31.74 1.64
C GLY A 71 -7.78 -32.39 0.26
N TYR A 72 -7.33 -33.63 0.12
CA TYR A 72 -7.32 -34.34 -1.17
C TYR A 72 -8.41 -35.41 -1.32
N TYR A 73 -9.30 -35.55 -0.32
CA TYR A 73 -10.54 -36.35 -0.34
C TYR A 73 -10.41 -37.75 -0.98
N GLY A 74 -9.29 -38.44 -0.70
CA GLY A 74 -9.02 -39.79 -1.20
C GLY A 74 -8.38 -39.87 -2.60
N THR A 75 -8.29 -38.75 -3.32
CA THR A 75 -7.52 -38.63 -4.57
C THR A 75 -6.25 -37.85 -4.29
N GLY A 76 -5.12 -38.54 -4.08
CA GLY A 76 -3.84 -37.89 -3.80
C GLY A 76 -3.54 -36.77 -4.79
N VAL A 77 -3.01 -35.64 -4.30
CA VAL A 77 -2.60 -34.54 -5.17
C VAL A 77 -1.45 -35.02 -6.06
N THR A 78 -1.61 -34.92 -7.38
CA THR A 78 -0.53 -35.26 -8.31
C THR A 78 0.51 -34.15 -8.35
N LEU A 79 1.76 -34.50 -8.65
CA LEU A 79 2.85 -33.51 -8.80
C LEU A 79 2.48 -32.42 -9.82
N PHE A 80 1.84 -32.81 -10.92
CA PHE A 80 1.35 -31.89 -11.94
C PHE A 80 0.34 -30.89 -11.37
N ALA A 81 -0.65 -31.35 -10.60
CA ALA A 81 -1.66 -30.49 -10.02
C ALA A 81 -1.06 -29.48 -9.03
N GLY A 82 -0.18 -29.89 -8.13
CA GLY A 82 0.44 -28.92 -7.21
C GLY A 82 1.42 -27.97 -7.91
N LEU A 83 2.19 -28.41 -8.92
CA LEU A 83 3.00 -27.50 -9.74
C LEU A 83 2.12 -26.48 -10.47
N PHE A 84 1.02 -26.91 -11.05
CA PHE A 84 0.06 -26.05 -11.72
C PHE A 84 -0.50 -24.98 -10.77
N ILE A 85 -0.90 -25.39 -9.55
CA ILE A 85 -1.37 -24.47 -8.53
C ILE A 85 -0.27 -23.52 -8.07
N LEU A 86 0.98 -23.98 -7.90
CA LEU A 86 2.10 -23.13 -7.50
C LEU A 86 2.45 -22.07 -8.55
N ILE A 87 2.35 -22.42 -9.84
CA ILE A 87 2.53 -21.47 -10.94
C ILE A 87 1.40 -20.44 -10.96
N LEU A 88 0.16 -20.86 -10.65
CA LEU A 88 -1.01 -19.97 -10.60
C LEU A 88 -1.12 -19.15 -9.31
N ALA A 89 -0.43 -19.55 -8.23
CA ALA A 89 -0.57 -18.92 -6.93
C ALA A 89 -0.30 -17.40 -6.96
N PRO A 90 0.77 -16.88 -7.60
CA PRO A 90 1.01 -15.44 -7.69
C PRO A 90 -0.18 -14.68 -8.30
N GLU A 91 -0.74 -15.20 -9.39
CA GLU A 91 -1.87 -14.60 -10.11
C GLU A 91 -3.16 -14.68 -9.32
N PHE A 92 -3.37 -15.77 -8.58
CA PHE A 92 -4.51 -15.92 -7.68
C PHE A 92 -4.50 -14.89 -6.54
N TYR A 93 -3.32 -14.57 -5.99
CA TYR A 93 -3.20 -13.60 -4.90
C TYR A 93 -2.97 -12.14 -5.37
N GLN A 94 -2.87 -11.90 -6.68
CA GLN A 94 -2.70 -10.55 -7.24
C GLN A 94 -3.80 -9.56 -6.81
N PRO A 95 -5.10 -9.90 -6.81
CA PRO A 95 -6.15 -8.98 -6.36
C PRO A 95 -6.00 -8.54 -4.90
N LEU A 96 -5.41 -9.38 -4.04
CA LEU A 96 -5.17 -9.04 -2.64
C LEU A 96 -4.11 -7.94 -2.52
N ARG A 97 -3.09 -7.96 -3.38
CA ARG A 97 -2.08 -6.91 -3.47
C ARG A 97 -2.67 -5.61 -4.02
N ASP A 98 -3.51 -5.72 -5.04
CA ASP A 98 -4.15 -4.57 -5.68
C ASP A 98 -5.22 -3.91 -4.78
N LEU A 99 -5.74 -4.61 -3.77
CA LEU A 99 -6.71 -4.04 -2.83
C LEU A 99 -6.19 -2.77 -2.13
N GLY A 100 -4.88 -2.68 -1.89
CA GLY A 100 -4.25 -1.52 -1.26
C GLY A 100 -4.37 -0.27 -2.12
N THR A 101 -4.13 -0.39 -3.43
CA THR A 101 -4.23 0.73 -4.38
C THR A 101 -5.69 1.16 -4.55
N PHE A 102 -6.63 0.22 -4.60
CA PHE A 102 -8.06 0.53 -4.66
C PHE A 102 -8.59 1.24 -3.41
N TYR A 103 -8.09 0.89 -2.22
CA TYR A 103 -8.50 1.54 -0.97
C TYR A 103 -8.08 3.02 -0.93
N HIS A 104 -6.84 3.33 -1.34
CA HIS A 104 -6.37 4.71 -1.45
C HIS A 104 -7.10 5.51 -2.53
N ALA A 105 -7.34 4.90 -3.69
CA ALA A 105 -8.12 5.53 -4.77
C ALA A 105 -9.55 5.86 -4.31
N LYS A 106 -10.18 4.96 -3.55
CA LYS A 106 -11.49 5.21 -2.94
C LYS A 106 -11.43 6.36 -1.95
N GLN A 107 -10.41 6.43 -1.09
CA GLN A 107 -10.27 7.54 -0.12
C GLN A 107 -10.09 8.90 -0.81
N GLN A 108 -9.30 8.97 -1.88
CA GLN A 108 -9.16 10.20 -2.67
C GLN A 108 -10.48 10.62 -3.32
N ALA A 109 -11.24 9.67 -3.86
CA ALA A 109 -12.55 9.95 -4.47
C ALA A 109 -13.57 10.46 -3.44
N VAL A 110 -13.59 9.89 -2.23
CA VAL A 110 -14.48 10.35 -1.15
C VAL A 110 -14.12 11.77 -0.70
N GLY A 111 -12.83 12.07 -0.48
CA GLY A 111 -12.42 13.43 -0.09
C GLY A 111 -12.71 14.49 -1.16
N ALA A 112 -12.57 14.13 -2.45
CA ALA A 112 -12.97 15.00 -3.54
C ALA A 112 -14.50 15.21 -3.59
N ALA A 113 -15.29 14.18 -3.31
CA ALA A 113 -16.74 14.29 -3.24
C ALA A 113 -17.19 15.20 -2.08
N GLU A 114 -16.57 15.09 -0.91
CA GLU A 114 -16.82 16.00 0.23
C GLU A 114 -16.54 17.46 -0.15
N SER A 115 -15.44 17.72 -0.86
CA SER A 115 -15.09 19.07 -1.33
C SER A 115 -16.11 19.64 -2.33
N ILE A 116 -16.69 18.78 -3.18
CA ILE A 116 -17.74 19.18 -4.13
C ILE A 116 -19.05 19.48 -3.41
N VAL A 117 -19.43 18.68 -2.42
CA VAL A 117 -20.63 18.92 -1.61
C VAL A 117 -20.52 20.24 -0.85
N GLU A 118 -19.40 20.49 -0.17
CA GLU A 118 -19.16 21.76 0.54
C GLU A 118 -19.18 22.98 -0.40
N PHE A 119 -18.83 22.82 -1.67
CA PHE A 119 -18.91 23.90 -2.66
C PHE A 119 -20.34 24.17 -3.17
N LEU A 120 -21.21 23.15 -3.15
CA LEU A 120 -22.58 23.25 -3.67
C LEU A 120 -23.60 23.74 -2.62
N ASP A 121 -23.25 23.65 -1.33
CA ASP A 121 -24.02 24.21 -0.19
C ASP A 121 -23.65 25.68 0.09
#